data_AF-B2TIQ0-F1
#
_entry.id   AF-B2TIQ0-F1
#
_cell.length_a   1.000
_cell.length_b   1.000
_cell.length_c   1.000
_cell.angle_alpha   90.00
_cell.angle_beta   90.00
_cell.angle_gamma   90.00
#
_symmetry.space_group_name_H-M   'P 1'
#
loop_
_entity.id
_entity.type
_entity.pdbx_description
1 polymer ?
#
loop_
_entity_poly.entity_id
_entity_poly.type
_entity_poly.pdbx_seq_one_letter_code
_entity_poly.pdbx_strand_id
1 'polypeptide(L)'
;MDESDEMDNIIFIDGVTKNIDDIPWITLKSLPIDEERALLDSLKHVDDGTIPNGNLSRRWAIPFRNRDGDLPSGSYREYRVAPPLGITNAGPRRIVKNIDTGEVYYTWTHYGDAGEPAFVRIR
;
A
#
# COMPACT_ATOMS: atom_id res chain seq x y z
N MET A 1 -13.01 1.60 36.53
CA MET A 1 -12.30 2.12 35.35
C MET A 1 -12.38 0.99 34.35
N ASP A 2 -13.11 1.24 33.29
CA ASP A 2 -13.70 0.25 32.40
C ASP A 2 -12.58 -0.52 31.66
N GLU A 3 -12.62 -1.85 31.75
CA GLU A 3 -11.62 -2.76 31.17
C GLU A 3 -12.25 -3.44 29.93
N SER A 4 -13.00 -2.66 29.15
CA SER A 4 -13.84 -3.13 28.05
C SER A 4 -13.42 -2.65 26.66
N ASP A 5 -12.31 -1.90 26.54
CA ASP A 5 -11.81 -1.39 25.25
C ASP A 5 -10.74 -2.30 24.58
N GLU A 6 -10.41 -3.46 25.15
CA GLU A 6 -9.32 -4.34 24.65
C GLU A 6 -9.82 -5.66 24.04
N MET A 7 -11.09 -5.76 23.64
CA MET A 7 -11.70 -7.03 23.20
C MET A 7 -12.31 -7.03 21.79
N ASP A 8 -12.17 -5.96 21.01
CA ASP A 8 -12.81 -5.87 19.69
C ASP A 8 -11.97 -6.36 18.49
N ASN A 9 -10.73 -6.85 18.69
CA ASN A 9 -9.83 -7.15 17.57
C ASN A 9 -9.27 -8.58 17.50
N ILE A 10 -9.87 -9.56 18.18
CA ILE A 10 -9.38 -10.93 18.11
C ILE A 10 -10.44 -11.88 17.56
N ILE A 11 -10.44 -12.05 16.24
CA ILE A 11 -11.06 -13.20 15.57
C ILE A 11 -9.93 -14.18 15.22
N PHE A 12 -9.84 -15.28 15.97
CA PHE A 12 -9.01 -16.41 15.60
C PHE A 12 -9.75 -17.29 14.60
N ILE A 13 -9.36 -17.24 13.33
CA ILE A 13 -9.50 -18.34 12.36
C ILE A 13 -8.29 -18.35 11.43
N ASP A 14 -7.70 -19.53 11.22
CA ASP A 14 -6.59 -19.89 10.34
C ASP A 14 -6.01 -18.80 9.40
N GLY A 15 -4.85 -18.25 9.76
CA GLY A 15 -4.07 -17.32 8.93
C GLY A 15 -3.78 -16.02 9.67
N VAL A 16 -2.57 -15.88 10.20
CA VAL A 16 -2.13 -14.69 10.96
C VAL A 16 -2.20 -13.46 10.05
N THR A 17 -3.24 -12.64 10.20
CA THR A 17 -3.29 -11.32 9.55
C THR A 17 -2.51 -10.33 10.39
N LYS A 18 -1.60 -9.56 9.79
CA LYS A 18 -0.83 -8.54 10.54
C LYS A 18 -1.77 -7.50 11.15
N ASN A 19 -1.52 -7.10 12.40
CA ASN A 19 -2.18 -5.92 12.92
C ASN A 19 -1.62 -4.69 12.22
N ILE A 20 -2.42 -3.63 12.15
CA ILE A 20 -1.97 -2.42 11.49
C ILE A 20 -0.73 -1.79 12.14
N ASP A 21 -0.59 -1.95 13.46
CA ASP A 21 0.53 -1.41 14.22
C ASP A 21 1.82 -2.21 14.03
N ASP A 22 1.72 -3.42 13.46
CA ASP A 22 2.87 -4.25 13.10
C ASP A 22 3.51 -3.82 11.77
N ILE A 23 2.85 -2.94 11.01
CA ILE A 23 3.33 -2.48 9.70
C ILE A 23 4.17 -1.22 9.89
N PRO A 24 5.46 -1.22 9.48
CA PRO A 24 6.29 -0.02 9.55
C PRO A 24 5.65 1.14 8.80
N TRP A 25 5.88 2.37 9.26
CA TRP A 25 5.32 3.55 8.61
C TRP A 25 6.39 4.50 8.11
N ILE A 26 6.03 5.30 7.11
CA ILE A 26 6.86 6.37 6.56
C ILE A 26 6.06 7.67 6.52
N THR A 27 6.77 8.80 6.49
CA THR A 27 6.23 10.06 5.98
C THR A 27 6.80 10.27 4.58
N LEU A 28 6.05 10.90 3.68
CA LEU A 28 6.49 11.04 2.28
C LEU A 28 7.88 11.70 2.14
N LYS A 29 8.18 12.66 3.02
CA LYS A 29 9.45 13.39 3.05
C LYS A 29 10.66 12.55 3.48
N SER A 30 10.47 11.33 3.95
CA SER A 30 11.58 10.42 4.28
C SER A 30 12.10 9.63 3.08
N LEU A 31 11.42 9.71 1.93
CA LEU A 31 11.82 9.02 0.70
C LEU A 31 12.83 9.85 -0.11
N PRO A 32 13.65 9.21 -0.96
CA PRO A 32 14.40 9.93 -1.99
C PRO A 32 13.46 10.81 -2.83
N ILE A 33 13.92 12.02 -3.19
CA ILE A 33 13.05 13.07 -3.78
C ILE A 33 12.27 12.62 -5.03
N ASP A 34 12.87 11.79 -5.89
CA ASP A 34 12.21 11.30 -7.10
C ASP A 34 11.13 10.26 -6.78
N GLU A 35 11.33 9.48 -5.72
CA GLU A 35 10.35 8.52 -5.22
C GLU A 35 9.19 9.21 -4.51
N GLU A 36 9.49 10.21 -3.68
CA GLU A 36 8.50 11.08 -3.04
C GLU A 36 7.57 11.70 -4.10
N ARG A 37 8.14 12.31 -5.16
CA ARG A 37 7.35 12.95 -6.22
C ARG A 37 6.48 11.96 -6.99
N ALA A 38 7.02 10.80 -7.35
CA ALA A 38 6.26 9.76 -8.03
C ALA A 38 5.10 9.23 -7.18
N LEU A 39 5.33 9.05 -5.88
CA LEU A 39 4.33 8.60 -4.93
C LEU A 39 3.24 9.67 -4.73
N LEU A 40 3.62 10.93 -4.57
CA LEU A 40 2.69 12.07 -4.46
C LEU A 40 1.78 12.22 -5.68
N ASP A 41 2.35 12.14 -6.89
CA ASP A 41 1.58 12.24 -8.14
C ASP A 41 0.54 11.10 -8.25
N SER A 42 0.95 9.90 -7.88
CA SER A 42 0.06 8.73 -7.88
C SER A 42 -1.03 8.83 -6.80
N LEU A 43 -0.69 9.28 -5.59
CA LEU A 43 -1.64 9.52 -4.50
C LEU A 43 -2.69 10.56 -4.89
N LYS A 44 -2.30 11.63 -5.58
CA LYS A 44 -3.24 12.62 -6.08
C LYS A 44 -4.28 12.00 -7.01
N HIS A 45 -3.88 11.11 -7.92
CA HIS A 45 -4.82 10.39 -8.77
C HIS A 45 -5.73 9.45 -7.97
N VAL A 46 -5.19 8.76 -6.96
CA VAL A 46 -5.97 7.89 -6.05
C VAL A 46 -7.03 8.68 -5.28
N ASP A 47 -6.68 9.85 -4.76
CA ASP A 47 -7.58 10.68 -3.95
C ASP A 47 -8.63 11.39 -4.80
N ASP A 48 -8.25 11.87 -5.99
CA ASP A 48 -9.19 12.50 -6.94
C ASP A 48 -10.09 11.48 -7.68
N GLY A 49 -9.82 10.17 -7.54
CA GLY A 49 -10.52 9.12 -8.29
C GLY A 49 -10.26 9.16 -9.80
N THR A 50 -9.10 9.68 -10.21
CA THR A 50 -8.71 9.81 -11.62
C THR A 50 -7.73 8.72 -12.04
N ILE A 51 -7.57 8.53 -13.35
CA ILE A 51 -6.63 7.55 -13.93
C ILE A 51 -5.47 8.32 -14.56
N PRO A 52 -4.21 8.03 -14.19
CA PRO A 52 -3.05 8.66 -14.82
C PRO A 52 -2.90 8.20 -16.26
N ASN A 53 -2.15 8.95 -17.06
CA ASN A 53 -1.91 8.61 -18.46
C ASN A 53 -0.82 7.52 -18.65
N GLY A 54 -0.72 7.00 -19.87
CA GLY A 54 0.39 6.14 -20.30
C GLY A 54 0.47 4.81 -19.55
N ASN A 55 1.69 4.34 -19.27
CA ASN A 55 1.92 3.02 -18.66
C ASN A 55 1.35 2.88 -17.23
N LEU A 56 1.11 3.97 -16.53
CA LEU A 56 0.53 3.97 -15.18
C LEU A 56 -0.97 3.66 -15.21
N SER A 57 -1.69 4.05 -16.27
CA SER A 57 -3.13 3.74 -16.46
C SER A 57 -3.44 2.24 -16.43
N ARG A 58 -2.46 1.41 -16.81
CA ARG A 58 -2.67 -0.02 -17.00
C ARG A 58 -2.81 -0.70 -15.65
N ARG A 59 -3.90 -1.44 -15.47
CA ARG A 59 -4.21 -2.12 -14.20
C ARG A 59 -4.30 -1.14 -13.01
N TRP A 60 -4.69 0.10 -13.28
CA TRP A 60 -5.01 1.07 -12.22
C TRP A 60 -6.28 0.65 -11.48
N ALA A 61 -6.30 0.78 -10.15
CA ALA A 61 -7.43 0.46 -9.30
C ALA A 61 -7.97 -0.98 -9.42
N ILE A 62 -7.11 -1.95 -9.74
CA ILE A 62 -7.52 -3.36 -9.75
C ILE A 62 -7.60 -3.90 -8.31
N PRO A 63 -8.41 -4.95 -8.04
CA PRO A 63 -8.43 -5.60 -6.74
C PRO A 63 -7.04 -6.16 -6.39
N PHE A 64 -6.55 -5.84 -5.19
CA PHE A 64 -5.38 -6.50 -4.59
C PHE A 64 -5.87 -7.57 -3.61
N ARG A 65 -5.30 -8.77 -3.70
CA ARG A 65 -5.83 -9.94 -2.99
C ARG A 65 -5.19 -10.21 -1.64
N ASN A 66 -4.09 -9.53 -1.30
CA ASN A 66 -3.34 -9.76 -0.06
C ASN A 66 -3.11 -11.25 0.26
N ARG A 67 -2.65 -12.02 -0.74
CA ARG A 67 -2.56 -13.49 -0.64
C ARG A 67 -1.55 -13.96 0.41
N ASP A 68 -0.49 -13.18 0.58
CA ASP A 68 0.62 -13.50 1.48
C ASP A 68 0.38 -12.99 2.91
N GLY A 69 -0.72 -12.25 3.15
CA GLY A 69 -1.13 -11.79 4.48
C GLY A 69 -0.28 -10.65 5.05
N ASP A 70 0.46 -9.94 4.21
CA ASP A 70 1.35 -8.83 4.64
C ASP A 70 0.62 -7.56 5.06
N LEU A 71 -0.65 -7.43 4.67
CA LEU A 71 -1.55 -6.39 5.15
C LEU A 71 -2.61 -7.01 6.07
N PRO A 72 -3.34 -6.20 6.86
CA PRO A 72 -4.47 -6.68 7.64
C PRO A 72 -5.55 -7.30 6.74
N SER A 73 -6.56 -7.93 7.35
CA SER A 73 -7.75 -8.34 6.61
C SER A 73 -8.48 -7.10 6.07
N GLY A 74 -8.91 -7.16 4.81
CA GLY A 74 -9.66 -6.06 4.20
C GLY A 74 -9.81 -6.17 2.69
N SER A 75 -10.60 -5.25 2.13
CA SER A 75 -10.73 -5.09 0.68
C SER A 75 -9.71 -4.07 0.18
N TYR A 76 -8.92 -4.44 -0.84
CA TYR A 76 -7.83 -3.59 -1.30
C TYR A 76 -7.89 -3.28 -2.80
N ARG A 77 -7.40 -2.09 -3.15
CA ARG A 77 -7.14 -1.66 -4.53
C ARG A 77 -5.66 -1.32 -4.70
N GLU A 78 -5.09 -1.75 -5.82
CA GLU A 78 -3.71 -1.46 -6.19
C GLU A 78 -3.63 -0.37 -7.26
N TYR A 79 -2.61 0.47 -7.12
CA TYR A 79 -2.28 1.53 -8.06
C TYR A 79 -0.78 1.50 -8.37
N ARG A 80 -0.43 1.81 -9.62
CA ARG A 80 0.97 1.87 -10.05
C ARG A 80 1.61 3.16 -9.55
N VAL A 81 2.90 3.11 -9.25
CA VAL A 81 3.71 4.31 -8.99
C VAL A 81 4.82 4.34 -10.02
N ALA A 82 5.17 5.54 -10.51
CA ALA A 82 6.24 5.68 -11.49
C ALA A 82 7.55 5.04 -10.96
N PRO A 83 8.18 4.17 -11.76
CA PRO A 83 9.41 3.51 -11.35
C PRO A 83 10.60 4.49 -11.40
N PRO A 84 11.75 4.11 -10.83
CA PRO A 84 13.00 4.82 -11.05
C PRO A 84 13.30 5.07 -12.53
N LEU A 85 14.02 6.15 -12.83
CA LEU A 85 14.49 6.44 -14.18
C LEU A 85 15.26 5.26 -14.78
N GLY A 86 15.03 5.00 -16.07
CA GLY A 86 15.63 3.87 -16.79
C GLY A 86 14.82 2.58 -16.77
N ILE A 87 13.76 2.48 -15.94
CA ILE A 87 12.84 1.36 -15.96
C ILE A 87 11.65 1.68 -16.89
N THR A 88 11.48 0.88 -17.95
CA THR A 88 10.46 1.10 -18.99
C THR A 88 9.16 0.32 -18.76
N ASN A 89 9.17 -0.67 -17.86
CA ASN A 89 8.00 -1.43 -17.46
C ASN A 89 7.30 -0.77 -16.25
N ALA A 90 6.34 -1.46 -15.62
CA ALA A 90 5.60 -0.91 -14.46
C ALA A 90 6.47 -0.73 -13.20
N GLY A 91 7.67 -1.30 -13.18
CA GLY A 91 8.53 -1.43 -12.01
C GLY A 91 7.85 -2.07 -10.80
N PRO A 92 8.53 -2.04 -9.63
CA PRO A 92 8.06 -2.70 -8.42
C PRO A 92 7.12 -1.83 -7.58
N ARG A 93 7.12 -0.51 -7.79
CA ARG A 93 6.47 0.44 -6.89
C ARG A 93 4.95 0.42 -7.02
N ARG A 94 4.23 0.27 -5.91
CA ARG A 94 2.76 0.27 -5.86
C ARG A 94 2.23 1.00 -4.64
N ILE A 95 1.07 1.61 -4.80
CA ILE A 95 0.18 1.97 -3.69
C ILE A 95 -0.86 0.85 -3.56
N VAL A 96 -1.15 0.45 -2.33
CA VAL A 96 -2.28 -0.42 -2.01
C VAL A 96 -3.15 0.32 -0.99
N LYS A 97 -4.42 0.56 -1.33
CA LYS A 97 -5.39 1.26 -0.45
C LYS A 97 -6.44 0.27 0.04
N ASN A 98 -6.64 0.22 1.35
CA ASN A 98 -7.81 -0.42 1.95
C ASN A 98 -9.02 0.46 1.61
N ILE A 99 -10.01 -0.09 0.90
CA ILE A 99 -11.18 0.68 0.50
C ILE A 99 -12.24 0.80 1.60
N ASP A 100 -12.14 -0.04 2.62
CA ASP A 100 -13.08 -0.05 3.75
C ASP A 100 -12.62 0.95 4.83
N THR A 101 -11.31 1.01 5.12
CA THR A 101 -10.74 1.91 6.15
C THR A 101 -10.10 3.18 5.59
N GLY A 102 -9.77 3.21 4.30
CA GLY A 102 -9.04 4.31 3.67
C GLY A 102 -7.52 4.26 3.88
N GLU A 103 -7.00 3.29 4.63
CA GLU A 103 -5.57 3.16 4.91
C GLU A 103 -4.75 2.93 3.64
N VAL A 104 -3.61 3.61 3.56
CA VAL A 104 -2.77 3.61 2.38
C VAL A 104 -1.41 3.00 2.70
N TYR A 105 -1.02 2.03 1.90
CA TYR A 105 0.24 1.31 1.99
C TYR A 105 1.05 1.52 0.72
N TYR A 106 2.36 1.49 0.87
CA TYR A 106 3.33 1.63 -0.20
C TYR A 106 4.28 0.45 -0.20
N THR A 107 4.67 -0.02 -1.38
CA THR A 107 5.73 -1.01 -1.56
C THR A 107 6.67 -0.54 -2.66
N TRP A 108 7.97 -0.69 -2.43
CA TRP A 108 9.03 -0.54 -3.43
C TRP A 108 9.67 -1.87 -3.80
N THR A 109 9.26 -2.96 -3.15
CA THR A 109 9.86 -4.29 -3.28
C THR A 109 9.04 -5.23 -4.14
N HIS A 110 7.95 -4.74 -4.74
CA HIS A 110 6.96 -5.56 -5.42
C HIS A 110 6.36 -6.60 -4.46
N TYR A 111 5.75 -6.10 -3.39
CA TYR A 111 5.07 -6.91 -2.36
C TYR A 111 6.00 -7.87 -1.61
N GLY A 112 7.29 -7.55 -1.50
CA GLY A 112 8.29 -8.39 -0.81
C GLY A 112 9.21 -9.18 -1.73
N ASP A 113 8.91 -9.30 -3.03
CA ASP A 113 9.72 -10.05 -4.00
C ASP A 113 11.21 -9.61 -4.01
N ALA A 114 11.46 -8.32 -3.81
CA ALA A 114 12.78 -7.72 -3.81
C ALA A 114 13.33 -7.37 -2.40
N GLY A 115 12.68 -7.83 -1.33
CA GLY A 115 13.15 -7.69 0.05
C GLY A 115 12.11 -7.15 1.03
N GLU A 116 12.55 -6.97 2.27
CA GLU A 116 11.72 -6.53 3.39
C GLU A 116 11.90 -5.02 3.70
N PRO A 117 10.87 -4.34 4.24
CA PRO A 117 9.51 -4.85 4.43
C PRO A 117 8.74 -4.96 3.11
N ALA A 118 7.79 -5.91 3.03
CA ALA A 118 6.88 -6.00 1.88
C ALA A 118 6.07 -4.71 1.66
N PHE A 119 5.61 -4.09 2.76
CA PHE A 119 4.86 -2.84 2.75
C PHE A 119 5.25 -1.92 3.89
N VAL A 120 5.02 -0.62 3.66
CA VAL A 120 4.96 0.40 4.71
C VAL A 120 3.61 1.12 4.66
N ARG A 121 3.12 1.56 5.81
CA ARG A 121 1.95 2.44 5.91
C ARG A 121 2.39 3.90 5.68
N ILE A 122 1.62 4.64 4.89
CA ILE A 122 1.82 6.08 4.72
C ILE A 122 1.08 6.81 5.85
N ARG A 123 1.78 7.70 6.57
CA ARG A 123 1.22 8.60 7.59
C ARG A 123 1.62 10.05 7.35
#